data_AF-A0A0F9RCW0-F1
#
_entry.id   AF-A0A0F9RCW0-F1
#
_cell.length_a   1.000
_cell.length_b   1.000
_cell.length_c   1.000
_cell.angle_alpha   90.00
_cell.angle_beta   90.00
_cell.angle_gamma   90.00
#
_symmetry.space_group_name_H-M   'P 1'
#
loop_
_entity.id
_entity.type
_entity.pdbx_description
1 polymer ?
#
loop_
_entity_poly.entity_id
_entity_poly.type
_entity_poly.pdbx_seq_one_letter_code
_entity_poly.pdbx_strand_id
1 'polypeptide(L)'
;MIKFKDHVDMIGCWEEAGRPLNKETVDAIEKVSSELKTMGEEDVWLVFEGKCRICNFEQNIICPIINDLDNQECANCEHMTMQEKEIPDWEVVE
;
A
#
# COMPACT_ATOMS: atom_id res chain seq x y z
N MET A 1 9.83 4.31 -4.99
CA MET A 1 8.48 4.34 -5.59
C MET A 1 8.49 3.58 -6.92
N ILE A 2 7.90 2.39 -6.97
CA ILE A 2 7.76 1.61 -8.21
C ILE A 2 6.43 2.03 -8.84
N LYS A 3 6.48 2.59 -10.06
CA LYS A 3 5.29 2.93 -10.84
C LYS A 3 5.02 1.79 -11.83
N PHE A 4 3.96 1.03 -11.61
CA PHE A 4 3.54 -0.03 -12.53
C PHE A 4 2.75 0.59 -13.68
N LYS A 5 3.27 0.47 -14.90
CA LYS A 5 2.80 1.27 -16.06
C LYS A 5 1.80 0.57 -16.97
N ASP A 6 1.64 -0.75 -16.90
CA ASP A 6 0.77 -1.51 -17.80
C ASP A 6 0.33 -2.79 -17.10
N HIS A 7 -0.96 -2.94 -16.74
CA HIS A 7 -1.60 -4.19 -16.28
C HIS A 7 -0.66 -5.17 -15.54
N VAL A 8 0.18 -4.65 -14.64
CA VAL A 8 1.12 -5.50 -13.93
C VAL A 8 0.30 -6.19 -12.88
N ASP A 9 0.26 -7.52 -12.96
CA ASP A 9 -0.29 -8.36 -11.92
C ASP A 9 0.49 -8.07 -10.64
N MET A 10 0.00 -7.10 -9.86
CA MET A 10 0.64 -6.63 -8.64
C MET A 10 0.86 -7.79 -7.68
N ILE A 11 -0.08 -8.75 -7.65
CA ILE A 11 -0.01 -9.95 -6.85
C ILE A 11 1.19 -10.79 -7.34
N GLY A 12 1.27 -11.05 -8.64
CA GLY A 12 2.41 -11.73 -9.26
C GLY A 12 3.76 -11.06 -8.96
N CYS A 13 3.86 -9.74 -9.08
CA CYS A 13 5.10 -9.01 -8.75
C CYS A 13 5.46 -9.06 -7.26
N TRP A 14 4.47 -9.09 -6.36
CA TRP A 14 4.70 -9.19 -4.92
C TRP A 14 5.17 -10.59 -4.52
N GLU A 15 4.61 -11.63 -5.16
CA GLU A 15 5.08 -13.01 -4.99
C GLU A 15 6.51 -13.20 -5.50
N GLU A 16 6.83 -12.66 -6.69
CA GLU A 16 8.19 -12.70 -7.27
C GLU A 16 9.23 -11.96 -6.40
N ALA A 17 8.81 -10.93 -5.66
CA ALA A 17 9.64 -10.23 -4.68
C ALA A 17 9.89 -11.02 -3.37
N GLY A 18 9.47 -12.30 -3.30
CA GLY A 18 9.71 -13.20 -2.18
C GLY A 18 8.82 -12.93 -0.97
N ARG A 19 7.63 -12.41 -1.20
CA ARG A 19 6.88 -11.65 -0.20
C ARG A 19 5.40 -12.09 -0.21
N PRO A 20 5.03 -13.37 -0.30
CA PRO A 20 3.67 -13.80 -0.65
C PRO A 20 2.54 -13.12 0.14
N LEU A 21 1.52 -12.62 -0.57
CA LEU A 21 0.31 -12.06 0.04
C LEU A 21 -0.62 -13.21 0.48
N ASN A 22 -1.33 -13.03 1.59
CA ASN A 22 -2.35 -13.99 1.99
C ASN A 22 -3.60 -13.84 1.11
N LYS A 23 -4.44 -14.87 1.09
CA LYS A 23 -5.68 -14.89 0.30
C LYS A 23 -6.62 -13.73 0.62
N GLU A 24 -6.76 -13.37 1.90
CA GLU A 24 -7.65 -12.29 2.33
C GLU A 24 -7.21 -10.94 1.74
N THR A 25 -5.91 -10.69 1.65
CA THR A 25 -5.35 -9.46 1.07
C THR A 25 -5.57 -9.43 -0.44
N VAL A 26 -5.38 -10.57 -1.12
CA VAL A 26 -5.65 -10.72 -2.56
C VAL A 26 -7.13 -10.45 -2.86
N ASP A 27 -8.04 -11.10 -2.14
CA ASP A 27 -9.49 -10.94 -2.33
C ASP A 27 -9.91 -9.47 -2.09
N ALA A 28 -9.30 -8.79 -1.12
CA ALA A 28 -9.56 -7.37 -0.84
C ALA A 28 -9.09 -6.45 -1.98
N ILE A 29 -7.89 -6.68 -2.51
CA ILE A 29 -7.34 -5.94 -3.65
C ILE A 29 -8.24 -6.12 -4.87
N GLU A 30 -8.59 -7.36 -5.24
CA GLU A 30 -9.43 -7.65 -6.40
C GLU A 30 -10.80 -6.95 -6.31
N LYS A 31 -11.39 -6.94 -5.11
CA LYS A 31 -12.66 -6.25 -4.87
C LYS A 31 -12.54 -4.74 -5.12
N VAL A 32 -11.54 -4.09 -4.53
CA VAL A 32 -11.32 -2.64 -4.70
C VAL A 32 -10.99 -2.32 -6.16
N SER A 33 -10.15 -3.11 -6.81
CA SER A 33 -9.85 -2.98 -8.25
C SER A 33 -11.09 -3.05 -9.13
N SER A 34 -12.02 -3.94 -8.82
CA SER A 34 -13.31 -4.04 -9.52
C SER A 34 -14.15 -2.77 -9.33
N GLU A 35 -14.24 -2.27 -8.09
CA GLU A 35 -14.97 -1.03 -7.77
C GLU A 35 -14.37 0.19 -8.50
N LEU A 36 -13.03 0.35 -8.49
CA LEU A 36 -12.33 1.42 -9.23
C LEU A 36 -12.66 1.39 -10.72
N LYS A 37 -12.64 0.19 -11.33
CA LYS A 37 -13.01 0.02 -12.76
C LYS A 37 -14.45 0.42 -13.04
N THR A 38 -15.39 0.13 -12.14
CA THR A 38 -16.79 0.56 -12.32
C THR A 38 -16.95 2.08 -12.23
N MET A 39 -16.06 2.75 -11.51
CA MET A 39 -16.01 4.21 -11.40
C MET A 39 -15.25 4.88 -12.56
N GLY A 40 -14.58 4.11 -13.42
CA GLY A 40 -13.73 4.63 -14.48
C GLY A 40 -12.37 5.16 -13.97
N GLU A 41 -11.97 4.79 -12.76
CA GLU A 41 -10.70 5.16 -12.15
C GLU A 41 -9.59 4.19 -12.57
N GLU A 42 -8.35 4.69 -12.54
CA GLU A 42 -7.18 3.84 -12.79
C GLU A 42 -6.91 2.89 -11.62
N ASP A 43 -6.64 1.63 -11.96
CA ASP A 43 -6.35 0.55 -11.01
C ASP A 43 -4.85 0.56 -10.63
N VAL A 44 -4.39 1.68 -10.07
CA VAL A 44 -2.99 1.90 -9.68
C VAL A 44 -2.84 1.79 -8.18
N TRP A 45 -1.90 0.95 -7.75
CA TRP A 45 -1.66 0.65 -6.34
C TRP A 45 -0.29 1.13 -5.89
N LEU A 46 -0.23 1.56 -4.64
CA LEU A 46 0.98 1.94 -3.94
C LEU A 46 1.24 0.95 -2.81
N VAL A 47 2.52 0.68 -2.60
CA VAL A 47 3.02 -0.11 -1.48
C VAL A 47 4.13 0.66 -0.81
N PHE A 48 3.99 0.88 0.49
CA PHE A 48 4.96 1.61 1.30
C PHE A 48 4.96 1.11 2.74
N GLU A 49 6.05 1.36 3.45
CA GLU A 49 6.11 1.15 4.89
C GLU A 49 5.48 2.36 5.58
N GLY A 50 4.37 2.13 6.30
CA GLY A 50 3.68 3.17 7.04
C GLY A 50 4.11 3.18 8.51
N LYS A 51 4.10 4.37 9.12
CA LYS A 51 4.32 4.56 10.55
C LYS A 51 3.20 5.39 11.18
N CYS A 52 2.64 4.92 12.29
CA CYS A 52 1.65 5.67 13.05
C CYS A 52 2.31 6.83 13.79
N ARG A 53 1.82 8.07 13.60
CA ARG A 53 2.30 9.25 14.34
C ARG A 53 1.99 9.22 15.85
N ILE A 54 1.00 8.42 16.27
CA ILE A 54 0.57 8.33 17.68
C ILE A 54 1.31 7.21 18.40
N CYS A 55 1.16 5.97 17.94
CA CYS A 55 1.67 4.80 18.65
C CYS A 55 3.00 4.26 18.10
N ASN A 56 3.57 4.88 17.06
CA ASN A 56 4.80 4.46 16.38
C ASN A 56 4.76 3.04 15.79
N PHE A 57 3.57 2.42 15.71
CA PHE A 57 3.40 1.13 15.05
C PHE A 57 3.74 1.25 13.57
N GLU A 58 4.52 0.29 13.06
CA GLU A 58 4.98 0.22 11.68
C GLU A 58 4.32 -0.98 10.99
N GLN A 59 3.85 -0.77 9.76
CA GLN A 59 3.25 -1.83 8.95
C GLN A 59 3.44 -1.54 7.46
N ASN A 60 3.48 -2.58 6.64
CA ASN A 60 3.39 -2.40 5.19
C ASN A 60 1.95 -2.10 4.82
N ILE A 61 1.73 -1.03 4.04
CA ILE A 61 0.41 -0.60 3.57
C ILE A 61 0.34 -0.85 2.07
N ILE A 62 -0.77 -1.44 1.63
CA ILE A 62 -1.12 -1.60 0.21
C ILE A 62 -2.42 -0.84 0.01
N CYS A 63 -2.41 0.18 -0.83
CA CYS A 63 -3.62 0.96 -1.11
C CYS A 63 -3.64 1.52 -2.53
N PRO A 64 -4.81 1.87 -3.08
CA PRO A 64 -4.90 2.59 -4.34
C PRO A 64 -4.20 3.95 -4.26
N ILE A 65 -3.66 4.43 -5.38
CA ILE A 65 -2.97 5.73 -5.45
C ILE A 65 -3.89 6.92 -5.14
N ILE A 66 -5.20 6.74 -5.31
CA ILE A 66 -6.21 7.76 -5.02
C ILE A 66 -6.49 7.93 -3.52
N ASN A 67 -5.94 7.06 -2.67
CA ASN A 67 -6.18 7.07 -1.23
C ASN A 67 -5.35 8.16 -0.52
N ASP A 68 -5.83 8.66 0.62
CA ASP A 68 -5.15 9.70 1.41
C ASP A 68 -3.96 9.12 2.19
N LEU A 69 -2.77 9.18 1.60
CA LEU A 69 -1.56 8.55 2.14
C LEU A 69 -1.13 9.07 3.53
N ASP A 70 -1.60 10.24 3.95
CA ASP A 70 -1.22 10.86 5.23
C ASP A 70 -2.17 10.50 6.40
N ASN A 71 -3.32 9.91 6.07
CA ASN A 71 -4.38 9.60 7.03
C ASN A 71 -4.90 8.16 6.85
N GLN A 72 -3.99 7.19 6.74
CA GLN A 72 -4.38 5.78 6.74
C GLN A 72 -4.73 5.31 8.17
N GLU A 73 -5.60 4.30 8.27
CA GLU A 73 -5.98 3.71 9.55
C GLU A 73 -4.83 2.89 10.15
N CYS A 74 -4.56 3.08 11.44
CA CYS A 74 -3.56 2.28 12.16
C CYS A 74 -4.15 0.96 12.64
N ALA A 75 -3.59 -0.18 12.23
CA ALA A 75 -4.06 -1.49 12.67
C ALA A 75 -3.84 -1.78 14.17
N ASN A 76 -3.07 -0.94 14.88
CA ASN A 76 -2.82 -1.09 16.31
C ASN A 76 -3.67 -0.17 17.19
N CYS A 77 -3.92 1.08 16.78
CA CYS A 77 -4.67 2.05 17.58
C CYS A 77 -5.94 2.59 16.91
N GLU A 78 -6.28 2.13 15.70
CA GLU A 78 -7.50 2.44 14.95
C GLU A 78 -7.69 3.94 14.62
N HIS A 79 -6.66 4.77 14.82
CA HIS A 79 -6.67 6.19 14.45
C HIS A 79 -6.20 6.37 13.00
N MET A 80 -6.80 7.33 12.29
CA MET A 80 -6.42 7.77 10.93
C MET A 80 -5.14 8.61 10.95
N THR A 81 -4.01 7.97 11.27
CA THR A 81 -2.73 8.64 11.57
C THR A 81 -1.50 7.93 11.03
N MET A 82 -1.70 6.86 10.25
CA MET A 82 -0.64 6.19 9.51
C MET A 82 -0.26 7.05 8.31
N GLN A 83 1.05 7.25 8.14
CA GLN A 83 1.65 7.97 7.01
C GLN A 83 2.87 7.19 6.52
N GLU A 84 3.37 7.50 5.32
CA GLU A 84 4.62 6.92 4.82
C GLU A 84 5.76 7.18 5.81
N LYS A 85 6.53 6.12 6.12
CA LYS A 85 7.70 6.21 6.97
C LYS A 85 8.77 6.97 6.21
N GLU A 86 9.14 8.14 6.72
CA GLU A 86 10.31 8.86 6.23
C GLU A 86 11.54 7.97 6.40
N ILE A 87 12.20 7.63 5.30
CA ILE A 87 13.51 7.00 5.32
C ILE A 87 14.50 8.13 5.58
N PRO A 88 15.26 8.11 6.69
CA PRO A 88 16.26 9.13 6.95
C PRO A 88 17.29 9.20 5.81
N ASP A 89 17.73 10.40 5.44
CA ASP A 89 18.68 10.62 4.33
C ASP A 89 19.97 9.76 4.43
N TRP A 90 20.38 9.40 5.65
CA TRP A 90 21.58 8.60 5.92
C TRP A 90 21.40 7.10 5.70
N GLU A 91 20.16 6.62 5.55
CA GLU A 91 19.83 5.22 5.22
C GLU A 91 19.60 5.00 3.70
N VAL A 92 19.60 6.08 2.90
CA VAL A 92 19.49 5.97 1.45
C VAL A 92 20.82 5.45 0.90
N VAL A 93 20.90 4.13 0.68
CA VAL A 93 22.03 3.50 0.00
C VAL A 93 21.86 3.72 -1.50
N GLU A 94 22.70 4.56 -2.10
CA GLU A 94 22.75 4.84 -3.55
C GLU A 94 23.13 3.60 -4.39
#